data_AF-A0A9D1ZI91-F1
#
_entry.id   AF-A0A9D1ZI91-F1
#
_cell.length_a   1.000
_cell.length_b   1.000
_cell.length_c   1.000
_cell.angle_alpha   90.00
_cell.angle_beta   90.00
_cell.angle_gamma   90.00
#
_symmetry.space_group_name_H-M   'P 1'
#
loop_
_entity.id
_entity.type
_entity.pdbx_description
1 polymer ?
#
loop_
_entity_poly.entity_id
_entity_poly.type
_entity_poly.pdbx_seq_one_letter_code
_entity_poly.pdbx_strand_id
1 'polypeptide(L)'
;MEVLFIFLILFVLFCILCFANLNQREEDNATYKSSTDIKLDQCMEMLDEMLETLQNHFFEGRGGSINIAIKGLYYREQEDIIAARSLYIGKSVYLREEPENSSDPNAVAVYTESGNHIGYVPKEYAQGIKNLIKQGLELNCTISKNTGGNIPYLYMDVSYKSKEQKEFESNMEQILINNLKSLGLDETEDIRRRYSAIRLGTRKHRTIDIVAKYRGRNTFDIIETVEYIDNSERHKLNYYYEENIGHENYENARLCEKANDVNTAISLYEMNLNIEECISKSAERLSVLYKKVHRINDIIPMLDSSIDKAKQHRINYEVESMTKRKEQLLSSPTFLKQLDKSKKTDD
;
A
#
# COMPACT_ATOMS: atom_id res chain seq x y z
N MET A 1 5.48 -3.44 2.15
CA MET A 1 6.43 -3.02 3.23
C MET A 1 5.86 -1.94 4.17
N GLU A 2 5.10 -0.95 3.70
CA GLU A 2 4.52 0.10 4.58
C GLU A 2 3.58 -0.42 5.68
N VAL A 3 2.77 -1.45 5.41
CA VAL A 3 1.83 -2.03 6.40
C VAL A 3 2.55 -2.81 7.51
N LEU A 4 3.62 -3.54 7.17
CA LEU A 4 4.51 -4.22 8.12
C LEU A 4 5.10 -3.23 9.13
N PHE A 5 5.44 -2.06 8.62
CA PHE A 5 6.05 -0.96 9.37
C PHE A 5 5.05 -0.21 10.24
N ILE A 6 3.86 0.12 9.73
CA ILE A 6 2.80 0.77 10.53
C ILE A 6 2.39 -0.11 11.71
N PHE A 7 2.27 -1.43 11.53
CA PHE A 7 1.97 -2.35 12.63
C PHE A 7 3.12 -2.50 13.62
N LEU A 8 4.37 -2.43 13.16
CA LEU A 8 5.52 -2.47 14.07
C LEU A 8 5.63 -1.16 14.86
N ILE A 9 5.34 -0.01 14.25
CA ILE A 9 5.20 1.29 14.92
C ILE A 9 4.05 1.26 15.93
N LEU A 10 2.87 0.75 15.55
CA LEU A 10 1.72 0.63 16.45
C LEU A 10 1.98 -0.37 17.58
N PHE A 11 2.71 -1.45 17.33
CA PHE A 11 3.10 -2.43 18.36
C PHE A 11 4.11 -1.82 19.33
N VAL A 12 5.11 -1.09 18.83
CA VAL A 12 6.08 -0.37 19.68
C VAL A 12 5.38 0.75 20.47
N LEU A 13 4.50 1.54 19.85
CA LEU A 13 3.69 2.54 20.54
C LEU A 13 2.76 1.91 21.59
N PHE A 14 2.17 0.74 21.29
CA PHE A 14 1.38 -0.02 22.24
C PHE A 14 2.24 -0.52 23.41
N CYS A 15 3.45 -1.03 23.15
CA CYS A 15 4.41 -1.38 24.19
C CYS A 15 4.76 -0.16 25.05
N ILE A 16 5.10 0.99 24.45
CA ILE A 16 5.39 2.25 25.16
C ILE A 16 4.21 2.69 26.02
N LEU A 17 2.99 2.66 25.49
CA LEU A 17 1.76 3.01 26.24
C LEU A 17 1.45 2.02 27.37
N CYS A 18 1.71 0.73 27.18
CA CYS A 18 1.60 -0.28 28.24
C CYS A 18 2.63 -0.02 29.34
N PHE A 19 3.89 0.29 28.99
CA PHE A 19 4.94 0.59 29.96
C PHE A 19 4.71 1.91 30.70
N ALA A 20 4.24 2.96 30.01
CA ALA A 20 3.87 4.23 30.65
C ALA A 20 2.70 4.08 31.64
N ASN A 21 1.71 3.25 31.33
CA ASN A 21 0.59 2.93 32.23
C ASN A 21 1.02 2.04 33.41
N LEU A 22 2.01 1.16 33.24
CA LEU A 22 2.58 0.35 34.34
C LEU A 22 3.39 1.22 35.31
N ASN A 23 4.16 2.20 34.80
CA ASN A 23 4.91 3.15 35.62
C ASN A 23 4.03 4.07 36.48
N GLN A 24 2.75 4.26 36.14
CA GLN A 24 1.80 5.01 36.98
C GLN A 24 1.24 4.20 38.15
N ARG A 25 1.44 2.88 38.20
CA ARG A 25 0.81 2.00 39.21
C ARG A 25 1.71 1.48 40.32
N GLU A 26 3.03 1.54 40.21
CA GLU A 26 3.89 0.83 41.16
C GLU A 26 5.19 1.61 41.48
N GLU A 27 5.19 2.33 42.60
CA GLU A 27 6.38 3.02 43.15
C GLU A 27 7.31 2.10 43.97
N ASP A 28 6.95 0.84 44.21
CA ASP A 28 7.64 0.01 45.21
C ASP A 28 8.34 -1.22 44.61
N ASN A 29 9.39 -1.04 43.80
CA ASN A 29 10.51 -2.02 43.64
C ASN A 29 11.59 -1.56 42.63
N ALA A 30 12.78 -1.23 43.13
CA ALA A 30 13.91 -0.71 42.33
C ALA A 30 14.46 -1.70 41.28
N THR A 31 14.43 -3.01 41.56
CA THR A 31 14.92 -4.06 40.63
C THR A 31 13.96 -4.26 39.44
N TYR A 32 12.67 -4.08 39.65
CA TYR A 32 11.66 -4.21 38.60
C TYR A 32 11.69 -2.99 37.66
N LYS A 33 11.85 -1.79 38.23
CA LYS A 33 12.02 -0.52 37.51
C LYS A 33 13.23 -0.53 36.56
N SER A 34 14.39 -1.00 37.05
CA SER A 34 15.59 -1.15 36.21
C SER A 34 15.39 -2.09 35.01
N SER A 35 14.64 -3.19 35.17
CA SER A 35 14.38 -4.14 34.08
C SER A 35 13.34 -3.65 33.06
N THR A 36 12.47 -2.71 33.46
CA THR A 36 11.47 -2.08 32.59
C THR A 36 12.07 -0.93 31.81
N ASP A 37 12.93 -0.13 32.44
CA ASP A 37 13.70 0.93 31.77
C ASP A 37 14.60 0.35 30.66
N ILE A 38 15.32 -0.75 30.93
CA ILE A 38 16.15 -1.44 29.91
C ILE A 38 15.34 -1.93 28.70
N LYS A 39 14.12 -2.43 28.92
CA LYS A 39 13.24 -2.90 27.83
C LYS A 39 12.63 -1.76 27.04
N LEU A 40 12.37 -0.63 27.69
CA LEU A 40 11.87 0.57 27.03
C LEU A 40 12.94 1.16 26.12
N ASP A 41 14.18 1.26 26.61
CA ASP A 41 15.32 1.73 25.82
C ASP A 41 15.53 0.87 24.56
N GLN A 42 15.49 -0.46 24.71
CA GLN A 42 15.57 -1.39 23.56
C GLN A 42 14.42 -1.20 22.55
N CYS A 43 13.20 -0.93 23.01
CA CYS A 43 12.07 -0.67 22.11
C CYS A 43 12.21 0.68 21.38
N MET A 44 12.78 1.69 22.05
CA MET A 44 13.06 2.99 21.45
C MET A 44 14.17 2.90 20.40
N GLU A 45 15.25 2.16 20.69
CA GLU A 45 16.33 1.88 19.71
C GLU A 45 15.77 1.20 18.46
N MET A 46 14.95 0.15 18.63
CA MET A 46 14.28 -0.51 17.49
C MET A 46 13.37 0.43 16.69
N LEU A 47 12.67 1.36 17.36
CA LEU A 47 11.82 2.33 16.69
C LEU A 47 12.63 3.31 15.84
N ASP A 48 13.77 3.76 16.37
CA ASP A 48 14.66 4.68 15.68
C ASP A 48 15.27 4.03 14.44
N GLU A 49 15.78 2.80 14.55
CA GLU A 49 16.29 2.02 13.39
C GLU A 49 15.21 1.84 12.31
N MET A 50 13.96 1.61 12.73
CA MET A 50 12.84 1.48 11.82
C MET A 50 12.49 2.80 11.11
N LEU A 51 12.43 3.90 11.86
CA LEU A 51 12.15 5.22 11.29
C LEU A 51 13.23 5.61 10.30
N GLU A 52 14.50 5.33 10.61
CA GLU A 52 15.63 5.53 9.70
C GLU A 52 15.48 4.68 8.43
N THR A 53 15.11 3.41 8.57
CA THR A 53 14.86 2.52 7.41
C THR A 53 13.73 3.04 6.51
N LEU A 54 12.63 3.53 7.10
CA LEU A 54 11.52 4.12 6.34
C LEU A 54 11.94 5.38 5.60
N GLN A 55 12.69 6.25 6.26
CA GLN A 55 13.24 7.45 5.64
C GLN A 55 14.18 7.08 4.48
N ASN A 56 15.04 6.09 4.67
CA ASN A 56 15.95 5.63 3.61
C ASN A 56 15.17 5.09 2.40
N HIS A 57 14.17 4.22 2.60
CA HIS A 57 13.31 3.75 1.52
C HIS A 57 12.59 4.90 0.79
N PHE A 58 12.11 5.88 1.55
CA PHE A 58 11.47 7.07 0.97
C PHE A 58 12.46 7.85 0.09
N PHE A 59 13.72 8.02 0.49
CA PHE A 59 14.71 8.75 -0.33
C PHE A 59 15.31 7.90 -1.47
N GLU A 60 15.19 6.58 -1.41
CA GLU A 60 15.59 5.64 -2.47
C GLU A 60 14.59 5.55 -3.64
N GLY A 61 13.46 6.27 -3.60
CA GLY A 61 12.47 6.22 -4.68
C GLY A 61 11.41 5.12 -4.53
N ARG A 62 11.37 4.42 -3.38
CA ARG A 62 10.47 3.26 -3.16
C ARG A 62 9.05 3.63 -2.74
N GLY A 63 8.72 4.91 -2.71
CA GLY A 63 7.43 5.41 -2.21
C GLY A 63 7.40 5.55 -0.68
N GLY A 64 6.28 6.03 -0.17
CA GLY A 64 6.01 6.18 1.26
C GLY A 64 5.73 7.61 1.69
N SER A 65 5.86 7.86 2.98
CA SER A 65 5.61 9.18 3.58
C SER A 65 6.60 9.46 4.70
N ILE A 66 7.04 10.71 4.79
CA ILE A 66 7.82 11.24 5.91
C ILE A 66 7.16 12.49 6.47
N ASN A 67 7.33 12.73 7.76
CA ASN A 67 6.88 13.96 8.40
C ASN A 67 8.07 14.88 8.68
N ILE A 68 8.01 16.13 8.21
CA ILE A 68 9.11 17.08 8.36
C ILE A 68 8.64 18.42 8.91
N ALA A 69 9.45 19.00 9.79
CA ALA A 69 9.24 20.36 10.30
C ALA A 69 9.64 21.39 9.25
N ILE A 70 8.78 22.36 8.96
CA ILE A 70 9.11 23.47 8.07
C ILE A 70 9.97 24.48 8.85
N LYS A 71 11.16 24.82 8.33
CA LYS A 71 12.13 25.68 9.00
C LYS A 71 12.15 27.09 8.39
N GLY A 72 12.55 28.07 9.19
CA GLY A 72 12.84 29.42 8.69
C GLY A 72 11.63 30.36 8.56
N LEU A 73 10.43 29.95 8.97
CA LEU A 73 9.23 30.81 8.96
C LEU A 73 9.42 32.10 9.77
N TYR A 74 10.21 32.05 10.85
CA TYR A 74 10.54 33.23 11.66
C TYR A 74 11.21 34.36 10.86
N TYR A 75 11.95 34.01 9.79
CA TYR A 75 12.67 34.96 8.94
C TYR A 75 11.88 35.32 7.67
N ARG A 76 10.55 35.18 7.70
CA ARG A 76 9.67 35.53 6.58
C ARG A 76 8.98 36.87 6.82
N GLU A 77 8.51 37.48 5.73
CA GLU A 77 7.75 38.71 5.78
C GLU A 77 6.39 38.48 6.47
N GLN A 78 5.77 39.56 6.96
CA GLN A 78 4.49 39.45 7.69
C GLN A 78 3.39 38.79 6.85
N GLU A 79 3.33 39.05 5.55
CA GLU A 79 2.34 38.43 4.66
C GLU A 79 2.50 36.90 4.62
N ASP A 80 3.72 36.39 4.53
CA ASP A 80 4.01 34.96 4.53
C ASP A 80 3.69 34.31 5.88
N ILE A 81 3.96 35.02 6.99
CA ILE A 81 3.61 34.56 8.34
C ILE A 81 2.08 34.49 8.50
N ILE A 82 1.35 35.49 8.00
CA ILE A 82 -0.12 35.50 8.02
C ILE A 82 -0.67 34.35 7.18
N ALA A 83 -0.11 34.11 6.00
CA ALA A 83 -0.48 32.98 5.15
C ALA A 83 -0.24 31.64 5.87
N ALA A 84 0.93 31.47 6.49
CA ALA A 84 1.27 30.28 7.28
C ALA A 84 0.29 30.03 8.45
N ARG A 85 -0.17 31.09 9.13
CA ARG A 85 -1.16 30.98 10.21
C ARG A 85 -2.52 30.48 9.74
N SER A 86 -2.91 30.81 8.51
CA SER A 86 -4.20 30.41 7.94
C SER A 86 -4.27 28.94 7.50
N LEU A 87 -3.12 28.25 7.48
CA LEU A 87 -3.06 26.85 7.06
C LEU A 87 -3.70 25.94 8.11
N TYR A 88 -4.54 25.02 7.65
CA TYR A 88 -5.13 23.96 8.47
C TYR A 88 -4.52 22.60 8.12
N ILE A 89 -4.65 21.63 9.04
CA ILE A 89 -4.16 20.26 8.82
C ILE A 89 -4.84 19.65 7.59
N GLY A 90 -4.07 19.01 6.72
CA GLY A 90 -4.48 18.47 5.43
C GLY A 90 -4.40 19.47 4.27
N LYS A 91 -4.12 20.76 4.52
CA LYS A 91 -3.96 21.75 3.44
C LYS A 91 -2.67 21.48 2.65
N SER A 92 -2.77 21.52 1.32
CA SER A 92 -1.65 21.31 0.41
C SER A 92 -0.66 22.47 0.42
N VAL A 93 0.62 22.12 0.28
CA VAL A 93 1.75 23.04 0.07
C VAL A 93 2.61 22.53 -1.08
N TYR A 94 3.48 23.39 -1.61
CA TYR A 94 4.28 23.11 -2.80
C TYR A 94 5.77 23.25 -2.51
N LEU A 95 6.57 22.39 -3.12
CA LEU A 95 8.02 22.41 -3.01
C LEU A 95 8.64 23.03 -4.26
N ARG A 96 9.67 23.85 -4.09
CA ARG A 96 10.45 24.43 -5.19
C ARG A 96 11.94 24.38 -4.86
N GLU A 97 12.74 23.87 -5.78
CA GLU A 97 14.20 23.89 -5.67
C GLU A 97 14.72 25.34 -5.80
N GLU A 98 15.70 25.70 -4.96
CA GLU A 98 16.43 26.96 -5.05
C GLU A 98 17.95 26.68 -5.14
N PRO A 99 18.45 26.16 -6.28
CA PRO A 99 19.85 25.75 -6.41
C PRO A 99 20.85 26.90 -6.29
N GLU A 100 20.41 28.13 -6.54
CA GLU A 100 21.21 29.36 -6.42
C GLU A 100 21.23 29.93 -4.98
N ASN A 101 20.63 29.22 -4.01
CA ASN A 101 20.64 29.65 -2.62
C ASN A 101 22.07 29.63 -2.06
N SER A 102 22.57 30.79 -1.66
CA SER A 102 23.96 30.98 -1.21
C SER A 102 24.33 30.21 0.07
N SER A 103 23.33 29.82 0.86
CA SER A 103 23.53 29.14 2.14
C SER A 103 23.50 27.61 1.99
N ASP A 104 22.66 27.10 1.10
CA ASP A 104 22.52 25.67 0.83
C ASP A 104 22.12 25.45 -0.64
N PRO A 105 23.02 24.92 -1.50
CA PRO A 105 22.70 24.65 -2.90
C PRO A 105 21.62 23.56 -3.08
N ASN A 106 21.26 22.86 -2.00
CA ASN A 106 20.18 21.88 -1.98
C ASN A 106 18.87 22.42 -1.41
N ALA A 107 18.78 23.72 -1.11
CA ALA A 107 17.60 24.32 -0.54
C ALA A 107 16.34 23.99 -1.35
N VAL A 108 15.32 23.53 -0.62
CA VAL A 108 13.97 23.31 -1.15
C VAL A 108 13.01 24.18 -0.34
N ALA A 109 12.48 25.21 -0.99
CA ALA A 109 11.53 26.14 -0.41
C ALA A 109 10.11 25.57 -0.42
N VAL A 110 9.34 25.93 0.60
CA VAL A 110 7.95 25.50 0.82
C VAL A 110 7.03 26.69 0.60
N TYR A 111 6.06 26.52 -0.29
CA TYR A 111 5.13 27.54 -0.72
C TYR A 111 3.68 27.15 -0.44
N THR A 112 2.84 28.12 -0.11
CA THR A 112 1.38 27.94 -0.14
C THR A 112 0.87 27.91 -1.58
N GLU A 113 -0.40 27.51 -1.75
CA GLU A 113 -1.11 27.60 -3.04
C GLU A 113 -1.19 29.04 -3.57
N SER A 114 -1.25 30.03 -2.68
CA SER A 114 -1.22 31.45 -3.04
C SER A 114 0.18 31.97 -3.40
N GLY A 115 1.21 31.12 -3.33
CA GLY A 115 2.60 31.49 -3.67
C GLY A 115 3.39 32.13 -2.52
N ASN A 116 2.90 32.10 -1.28
CA ASN A 116 3.62 32.63 -0.12
C ASN A 116 4.72 31.67 0.34
N HIS A 117 5.91 32.20 0.62
CA HIS A 117 7.07 31.41 1.04
C HIS A 117 7.02 31.17 2.55
N ILE A 118 6.62 29.98 2.99
CA ILE A 118 6.39 29.68 4.41
C ILE A 118 7.57 28.99 5.11
N GLY A 119 8.67 28.77 4.40
CA GLY A 119 9.93 28.26 4.95
C GLY A 119 10.61 27.27 4.01
N TYR A 120 11.51 26.46 4.58
CA TYR A 120 12.31 25.49 3.85
C TYR A 120 12.16 24.09 4.44
N VAL A 121 12.42 23.09 3.59
CA VAL A 121 12.75 21.73 4.02
C VAL A 121 14.04 21.77 4.85
N PRO A 122 14.13 21.05 5.99
CA PRO A 122 15.35 20.95 6.76
C PRO A 122 16.54 20.44 5.93
N LYS A 123 17.75 20.93 6.24
CA LYS A 123 18.96 20.66 5.46
C LYS A 123 19.26 19.17 5.32
N GLU A 124 19.01 18.40 6.38
CA GLU A 124 19.17 16.94 6.43
C GLU A 124 18.31 16.19 5.41
N TYR A 125 17.17 16.76 4.99
CA TYR A 125 16.26 16.15 4.01
C TYR A 125 16.32 16.82 2.64
N ALA A 126 16.88 18.03 2.55
CA ALA A 126 16.81 18.88 1.36
C ALA A 126 17.41 18.20 0.12
N GLN A 127 18.58 17.57 0.24
CA GLN A 127 19.20 16.83 -0.86
C GLN A 127 18.35 15.64 -1.34
N GLY A 128 17.76 14.88 -0.41
CA GLY A 128 16.92 13.73 -0.72
C GLY A 128 15.64 14.15 -1.44
N ILE A 129 14.93 15.14 -0.90
CA ILE A 129 13.74 15.73 -1.53
C ILE A 129 14.05 16.27 -2.92
N LYS A 130 15.14 17.02 -3.06
CA LYS A 130 15.61 17.54 -4.34
C LYS A 130 15.84 16.43 -5.37
N ASN A 131 16.45 15.32 -4.97
CA ASN A 131 16.67 14.19 -5.85
C ASN A 131 15.35 13.55 -6.31
N LEU A 132 14.37 13.40 -5.41
CA LEU A 132 13.05 12.88 -5.76
C LEU A 132 12.32 13.79 -6.76
N ILE A 133 12.39 15.12 -6.57
CA ILE A 133 11.83 16.10 -7.52
C ILE A 133 12.50 15.97 -8.89
N LYS A 134 13.84 15.86 -8.95
CA LYS A 134 14.60 15.69 -10.20
C LYS A 134 14.32 14.38 -10.93
N GLN A 135 13.94 13.33 -10.21
CA GLN A 135 13.48 12.07 -10.79
C GLN A 135 12.09 12.20 -11.45
N GLY A 136 11.42 13.34 -11.30
CA GLY A 136 10.07 13.57 -11.82
C GLY A 136 8.98 12.94 -10.96
N LEU A 137 9.27 12.62 -9.69
CA LEU A 137 8.27 12.08 -8.78
C LEU A 137 7.30 13.17 -8.34
N GLU A 138 6.01 12.85 -8.42
CA GLU A 138 4.93 13.73 -7.97
C GLU A 138 4.77 13.63 -6.45
N LEU A 139 5.43 14.53 -5.73
CA LEU A 139 5.35 14.61 -4.27
C LEU A 139 4.04 15.29 -3.83
N ASN A 140 3.26 14.61 -3.01
CA ASN A 140 2.12 15.17 -2.31
C ASN A 140 2.57 15.69 -0.95
N CYS A 141 2.41 16.99 -0.73
CA CYS A 141 2.81 17.67 0.50
C CYS A 141 1.59 18.30 1.19
N THR A 142 1.31 17.92 2.43
CA THR A 142 0.18 18.45 3.21
C THR A 142 0.60 18.84 4.61
N ILE A 143 0.03 19.91 5.16
CA ILE A 143 0.27 20.31 6.56
C ILE A 143 -0.25 19.23 7.50
N SER A 144 0.60 18.73 8.38
CA SER A 144 0.23 17.70 9.36
C SER A 144 0.05 18.28 10.77
N LYS A 145 0.71 19.41 11.06
CA LYS A 145 0.62 20.11 12.35
C LYS A 145 0.77 21.62 12.18
N ASN A 146 -0.04 22.36 12.94
CA ASN A 146 0.06 23.80 13.09
C ASN A 146 -0.17 24.17 14.57
N THR A 147 0.75 24.90 15.20
CA THR A 147 0.64 25.27 16.62
C THR A 147 -0.19 26.53 16.89
N GLY A 148 -0.67 27.25 15.87
CA GLY A 148 -1.61 28.37 16.00
C GLY A 148 -1.04 29.66 16.63
N GLY A 149 0.27 29.74 16.89
CA GLY A 149 0.92 30.92 17.45
C GLY A 149 1.05 32.09 16.46
N ASN A 150 1.54 33.24 16.93
CA ASN A 150 1.82 34.41 16.07
C ASN A 150 2.81 34.08 14.94
N ILE A 151 3.79 33.23 15.23
CA ILE A 151 4.63 32.55 14.24
C ILE A 151 4.42 31.06 14.51
N PRO A 152 3.58 30.36 13.71
CA PRO A 152 3.24 28.97 13.98
C PRO A 152 4.44 28.05 13.71
N TYR A 153 4.56 26.98 14.48
CA TYR A 153 5.41 25.86 14.10
C TYR A 153 4.60 24.94 13.19
N LEU A 154 5.11 24.74 11.98
CA LEU A 154 4.46 23.92 10.96
C LEU A 154 5.23 22.62 10.72
N TYR A 155 4.47 21.56 10.51
CA TYR A 155 4.98 20.29 10.00
C TYR A 155 4.17 19.92 8.76
N MET A 156 4.81 19.21 7.83
CA MET A 156 4.15 18.65 6.66
C MET A 156 4.48 17.18 6.50
N ASP A 157 3.49 16.43 6.04
CA ASP A 157 3.69 15.11 5.48
C ASP A 157 4.07 15.27 4.01
N VAL A 158 5.18 14.65 3.61
CA VAL A 158 5.59 14.52 2.21
C VAL A 158 5.45 13.05 1.85
N SER A 159 4.66 12.77 0.83
CA SER A 159 4.37 11.41 0.38
C SER A 159 4.42 11.30 -1.14
N TYR A 160 4.74 10.11 -1.63
CA TYR A 160 4.56 9.78 -3.05
C TYR A 160 4.42 8.28 -3.21
N LYS A 161 3.88 7.88 -4.37
CA LYS A 161 3.81 6.48 -4.78
C LYS A 161 4.92 6.18 -5.78
N SER A 162 5.62 5.06 -5.59
CA SER A 162 6.60 4.58 -6.55
C SER A 162 5.93 4.21 -7.88
N LYS A 163 6.72 4.04 -8.94
CA LYS A 163 6.20 3.62 -10.24
C LYS A 163 5.52 2.25 -10.15
N GLU A 164 6.16 1.32 -9.44
CA GLU A 164 5.66 -0.04 -9.20
C GLU A 164 4.34 -0.02 -8.43
N GLN A 165 4.23 0.84 -7.41
CA GLN A 165 2.98 1.02 -6.67
C GLN A 165 1.87 1.55 -7.59
N LYS A 166 2.15 2.59 -8.40
CA LYS A 166 1.18 3.13 -9.36
C LYS A 166 0.74 2.08 -10.39
N GLU A 167 1.67 1.27 -10.89
CA GLU A 167 1.39 0.20 -11.86
C GLU A 167 0.54 -0.92 -11.23
N PHE A 168 0.84 -1.32 -10.00
CA PHE A 168 0.04 -2.28 -9.24
C PHE A 168 -1.40 -1.80 -9.06
N GLU A 169 -1.60 -0.56 -8.60
CA GLU A 169 -2.93 0.02 -8.40
C GLU A 169 -3.72 0.06 -9.69
N SER A 170 -3.10 0.52 -10.79
CA SER A 170 -3.72 0.58 -12.11
C SER A 170 -4.12 -0.81 -12.61
N ASN A 171 -3.29 -1.84 -12.37
CA ASN A 171 -3.62 -3.22 -12.74
C ASN A 171 -4.83 -3.73 -11.96
N MET A 172 -4.88 -3.48 -10.63
CA MET A 172 -6.03 -3.87 -9.79
C MET A 172 -7.33 -3.19 -10.24
N GLU A 173 -7.27 -1.89 -10.53
CA GLU A 173 -8.42 -1.13 -11.04
C GLU A 173 -8.92 -1.72 -12.36
N GLN A 174 -8.01 -2.05 -13.29
CA GLN A 174 -8.39 -2.58 -14.59
C GLN A 174 -8.98 -4.00 -14.50
N ILE A 175 -8.43 -4.84 -13.62
CA ILE A 175 -8.97 -6.17 -13.33
C ILE A 175 -10.42 -6.08 -12.86
N LEU A 176 -10.67 -5.25 -11.84
CA LEU A 176 -12.01 -5.07 -11.30
C LEU A 176 -12.98 -4.53 -12.36
N ILE A 177 -12.56 -3.53 -13.13
CA ILE A 177 -13.39 -2.98 -14.22
C ILE A 177 -13.74 -4.07 -15.25
N ASN A 178 -12.79 -4.92 -15.62
CA ASN A 178 -13.03 -6.01 -16.56
C ASN A 178 -14.01 -7.03 -15.99
N ASN A 179 -13.85 -7.39 -14.72
CA ASN A 179 -14.76 -8.30 -14.01
C ASN A 179 -16.19 -7.72 -13.98
N LEU A 180 -16.36 -6.49 -13.51
CA LEU A 180 -17.66 -5.81 -13.47
C LEU A 180 -18.32 -5.71 -14.85
N LYS A 181 -17.53 -5.46 -15.91
CA LYS A 181 -18.04 -5.45 -17.29
C LYS A 181 -18.47 -6.84 -17.77
N SER A 182 -17.76 -7.90 -17.36
CA SER A 182 -18.04 -9.29 -17.78
C SER A 182 -19.26 -9.91 -17.10
N LEU A 183 -19.55 -9.57 -15.84
CA LEU A 183 -20.70 -10.07 -15.08
C LEU A 183 -22.05 -9.62 -15.67
N GLY A 184 -22.06 -8.58 -16.51
CA GLY A 184 -23.28 -8.02 -17.05
C GLY A 184 -24.03 -7.17 -16.01
N LEU A 185 -24.86 -6.27 -16.52
CA LEU A 185 -25.39 -5.14 -15.75
C LEU A 185 -26.46 -5.52 -14.72
N ASP A 186 -27.05 -6.71 -14.82
CA ASP A 186 -28.10 -7.14 -13.89
C ASP A 186 -27.52 -7.65 -12.56
N GLU A 187 -26.38 -8.35 -12.58
CA GLU A 187 -25.71 -8.86 -11.37
C GLU A 187 -25.04 -7.76 -10.54
N THR A 188 -24.60 -6.68 -11.21
CA THR A 188 -24.05 -5.50 -10.54
C THR A 188 -25.13 -4.72 -9.77
N GLU A 189 -26.43 -4.88 -10.05
CA GLU A 189 -27.51 -4.16 -9.32
C GLU A 189 -27.63 -4.63 -7.86
N ASP A 190 -27.51 -5.93 -7.61
CA ASP A 190 -27.55 -6.49 -6.26
C ASP A 190 -26.27 -6.20 -5.47
N ILE A 191 -25.14 -6.08 -6.16
CA ILE A 191 -23.88 -5.57 -5.60
C ILE A 191 -24.04 -4.08 -5.25
N ARG A 192 -24.58 -3.26 -6.16
CA ARG A 192 -24.87 -1.83 -5.95
C ARG A 192 -25.74 -1.59 -4.72
N ARG A 193 -26.81 -2.37 -4.53
CA ARG A 193 -27.71 -2.24 -3.37
C ARG A 193 -27.04 -2.56 -2.04
N ARG A 194 -26.02 -3.43 -2.04
CA ARG A 194 -25.28 -3.80 -0.83
C ARG A 194 -24.26 -2.75 -0.41
N TYR A 195 -23.62 -2.07 -1.36
CA TYR A 195 -22.48 -1.21 -1.07
C TYR A 195 -22.64 0.29 -1.37
N SER A 196 -23.71 0.69 -2.06
CA SER A 196 -24.03 2.12 -2.26
C SER A 196 -24.94 2.65 -1.15
N ALA A 197 -24.59 3.80 -0.58
CA ALA A 197 -25.47 4.54 0.34
C ALA A 197 -26.65 5.20 -0.39
N ILE A 198 -26.57 5.31 -1.72
CA ILE A 198 -27.57 5.91 -2.58
C ILE A 198 -28.52 4.80 -3.03
N ARG A 199 -29.76 4.80 -2.50
CA ARG A 199 -30.84 4.04 -3.11
C ARG A 199 -31.11 4.64 -4.49
N LEU A 200 -30.53 4.06 -5.53
CA LEU A 200 -31.12 4.14 -6.86
C LEU A 200 -32.61 3.81 -6.69
N GLY A 201 -33.48 4.74 -7.08
CA GLY A 201 -34.91 4.45 -7.14
C GLY A 201 -35.17 3.23 -8.04
N THR A 202 -36.39 2.71 -8.05
CA THR A 202 -36.80 1.55 -8.86
C THR A 202 -36.75 1.76 -10.38
N ARG A 203 -36.13 2.85 -10.85
CA ARG A 203 -36.03 3.19 -12.27
C ARG A 203 -34.98 2.34 -12.96
N LYS A 204 -35.38 1.77 -14.10
CA LYS A 204 -34.47 1.02 -14.96
C LYS A 204 -33.42 1.94 -15.56
N HIS A 205 -32.18 1.52 -15.52
CA HIS A 205 -31.02 2.23 -16.06
C HIS A 205 -30.03 1.23 -16.64
N ARG A 206 -29.12 1.72 -17.48
CA ARG A 206 -27.99 0.95 -18.00
C ARG A 206 -26.69 1.64 -17.62
N THR A 207 -25.66 0.85 -17.34
CA THR A 207 -24.31 1.36 -17.12
C THR A 207 -23.69 1.74 -18.46
N ILE A 208 -23.09 2.92 -18.49
CA ILE A 208 -22.37 3.48 -19.63
C ILE A 208 -20.87 3.35 -19.41
N ASP A 209 -20.41 3.59 -18.19
CA ASP A 209 -19.00 3.58 -17.83
C ASP A 209 -18.79 3.21 -16.37
N ILE A 210 -17.64 2.62 -16.07
CA ILE A 210 -17.21 2.27 -14.73
C ILE A 210 -15.75 2.66 -14.60
N VAL A 211 -15.46 3.48 -13.59
CA VAL A 211 -14.12 3.80 -13.15
C VAL A 211 -13.94 3.25 -11.74
N ALA A 212 -12.82 2.59 -11.50
CA ALA A 212 -12.42 2.12 -10.19
C ALA A 212 -11.16 2.86 -9.74
N LYS A 213 -11.04 3.08 -8.43
CA LYS A 213 -9.82 3.58 -7.80
C LYS A 213 -9.46 2.71 -6.60
N TYR A 214 -8.27 2.12 -6.59
CA TYR A 214 -7.84 1.28 -5.49
C TYR A 214 -7.50 2.13 -4.26
N ARG A 215 -8.04 1.75 -3.08
CA ARG A 215 -7.77 2.40 -1.79
C ARG A 215 -6.82 1.62 -0.89
N GLY A 216 -6.39 0.43 -1.29
CA GLY A 216 -5.71 -0.51 -0.40
C GLY A 216 -6.69 -1.42 0.32
N ARG A 217 -6.16 -2.50 0.91
CA ARG A 217 -6.95 -3.48 1.70
C ARG A 217 -8.18 -4.04 0.95
N ASN A 218 -8.04 -4.18 -0.37
CA ASN A 218 -9.06 -4.75 -1.25
C ASN A 218 -10.35 -3.93 -1.33
N THR A 219 -10.23 -2.65 -0.98
CA THR A 219 -11.30 -1.67 -1.13
C THR A 219 -11.05 -0.82 -2.37
N PHE A 220 -12.11 -0.61 -3.13
CA PHE A 220 -12.13 0.26 -4.30
C PHE A 220 -13.17 1.35 -4.11
N ASP A 221 -12.86 2.57 -4.56
CA ASP A 221 -13.89 3.55 -4.89
C ASP A 221 -14.37 3.26 -6.31
N ILE A 222 -15.68 3.12 -6.47
CA ILE A 222 -16.29 2.95 -7.78
C ILE A 222 -17.08 4.20 -8.12
N ILE A 223 -16.82 4.70 -9.32
CA ILE A 223 -17.60 5.74 -9.98
C ILE A 223 -18.24 5.09 -11.20
N GLU A 224 -19.53 4.84 -11.11
CA GLU A 224 -20.31 4.28 -12.20
C GLU A 224 -21.16 5.37 -12.84
N THR A 225 -21.09 5.49 -14.16
CA THR A 225 -21.98 6.35 -14.92
C THR A 225 -23.13 5.51 -15.45
N VAL A 226 -24.35 5.81 -15.02
CA VAL A 226 -25.58 5.15 -15.48
C VAL A 226 -26.44 6.10 -16.30
N GLU A 227 -27.25 5.55 -17.20
CA GLU A 227 -28.22 6.26 -18.01
C GLU A 227 -29.61 5.62 -17.83
N TYR A 228 -30.58 6.42 -17.40
CA TYR A 228 -31.95 5.94 -17.22
C TYR A 228 -32.62 5.64 -18.57
N ILE A 229 -33.34 4.52 -18.65
CA ILE A 229 -33.93 4.05 -19.92
C ILE A 229 -35.11 4.93 -20.35
N ASP A 230 -35.84 5.50 -19.39
CA ASP A 230 -37.07 6.26 -19.65
C ASP A 230 -36.81 7.67 -20.21
N ASN A 231 -35.75 8.33 -19.77
CA ASN A 231 -35.46 9.72 -20.14
C ASN A 231 -34.03 9.97 -20.65
N SER A 232 -33.19 8.93 -20.76
CA SER A 232 -31.77 9.03 -21.16
C SER A 232 -30.93 9.96 -20.28
N GLU A 233 -31.38 10.26 -19.06
CA GLU A 233 -30.65 11.10 -18.13
C GLU A 233 -29.49 10.33 -17.51
N ARG A 234 -28.34 10.99 -17.39
CA ARG A 234 -27.11 10.37 -16.89
C ARG A 234 -26.82 10.76 -15.46
N HIS A 235 -26.45 9.77 -14.66
CA HIS A 235 -26.13 9.92 -13.25
C HIS A 235 -24.81 9.25 -12.91
N LYS A 236 -24.06 9.85 -11.98
CA LYS A 236 -22.87 9.24 -11.41
C LYS A 236 -23.19 8.66 -10.04
N LEU A 237 -22.89 7.39 -9.87
CA LEU A 237 -23.03 6.67 -8.62
C LEU A 237 -21.63 6.49 -8.04
N ASN A 238 -21.48 6.86 -6.78
CA ASN A 238 -20.24 6.68 -6.04
C ASN A 238 -20.50 5.67 -4.92
N TYR A 239 -19.75 4.59 -4.89
CA TYR A 239 -19.86 3.57 -3.85
C TYR A 239 -18.52 2.90 -3.59
N TYR A 240 -18.41 2.30 -2.41
CA TYR A 240 -17.25 1.49 -2.06
C TYR A 240 -17.47 0.07 -2.56
N TYR A 241 -16.42 -0.62 -2.96
CA TYR A 241 -16.50 -2.01 -3.31
C TYR A 241 -15.38 -2.77 -2.62
N GLU A 242 -15.77 -3.69 -1.74
CA GLU A 242 -14.87 -4.62 -1.06
C GLU A 242 -15.00 -5.95 -1.79
N GLU A 243 -14.10 -6.20 -2.74
CA GLU A 243 -14.08 -7.45 -3.49
C GLU A 243 -12.98 -8.35 -2.96
N ASN A 244 -13.30 -9.62 -2.77
CA ASN A 244 -12.30 -10.66 -2.52
C ASN A 244 -11.98 -11.32 -3.86
N ILE A 245 -11.35 -10.56 -4.76
CA ILE A 245 -11.02 -10.96 -6.14
C ILE A 245 -10.29 -12.30 -6.11
N GLY A 246 -9.39 -12.47 -5.15
CA GLY A 246 -8.64 -13.69 -4.93
C GLY A 246 -9.52 -14.89 -4.62
N HIS A 247 -10.56 -14.71 -3.81
CA HIS A 247 -11.49 -15.78 -3.51
C HIS A 247 -12.32 -16.18 -4.73
N GLU A 248 -12.82 -15.21 -5.50
CA GLU A 248 -13.60 -15.50 -6.71
C GLU A 248 -12.74 -16.19 -7.78
N ASN A 249 -11.56 -15.65 -8.07
CA ASN A 249 -10.58 -16.28 -8.94
C ASN A 249 -10.25 -17.70 -8.49
N TYR A 250 -10.10 -17.93 -7.18
CA TYR A 250 -9.82 -19.25 -6.64
C TYR A 250 -10.97 -20.25 -6.90
N GLU A 251 -12.22 -19.82 -6.70
CA GLU A 251 -13.40 -20.65 -6.96
C GLU A 251 -13.59 -20.91 -8.47
N ASN A 252 -13.43 -19.90 -9.31
CA ASN A 252 -13.50 -20.02 -10.76
C ASN A 252 -12.39 -20.94 -11.31
N ALA A 253 -11.16 -20.82 -10.80
CA ALA A 253 -10.06 -21.71 -11.14
C ALA A 253 -10.42 -23.16 -10.77
N ARG A 254 -11.00 -23.39 -9.59
CA ARG A 254 -11.45 -24.73 -9.15
C ARG A 254 -12.54 -25.31 -10.05
N LEU A 255 -13.44 -24.48 -10.58
CA LEU A 255 -14.44 -24.91 -11.57
C LEU A 255 -13.80 -25.26 -12.90
N CYS A 256 -12.86 -24.44 -13.39
CA CYS A 256 -12.09 -24.71 -14.60
C CYS A 256 -11.30 -26.03 -14.48
N GLU A 257 -10.68 -26.28 -13.32
CA GLU A 257 -10.00 -27.55 -13.04
C GLU A 257 -10.94 -28.77 -13.16
N LYS A 258 -12.17 -28.66 -12.62
CA LYS A 258 -13.18 -29.74 -12.72
C LYS A 258 -13.64 -29.93 -14.16
N ALA A 259 -13.72 -28.87 -14.93
CA ALA A 259 -14.03 -28.89 -16.36
C ALA A 259 -12.84 -29.33 -17.24
N ASN A 260 -11.68 -29.62 -16.64
CA ASN A 260 -10.42 -29.95 -17.32
C ASN A 260 -9.85 -28.81 -18.20
N ASP A 261 -10.28 -27.57 -17.96
CA ASP A 261 -9.64 -26.38 -18.54
C ASP A 261 -8.48 -25.93 -17.65
N VAL A 262 -7.36 -26.64 -17.78
CA VAL A 262 -6.20 -26.47 -16.90
C VAL A 262 -5.48 -25.14 -17.13
N ASN A 263 -5.46 -24.62 -18.36
CA ASN A 263 -4.73 -23.39 -18.68
C ASN A 263 -5.44 -22.16 -18.09
N THR A 264 -6.76 -22.10 -18.20
CA THR A 264 -7.56 -21.03 -17.57
C THR A 264 -7.44 -21.09 -16.05
N ALA A 265 -7.48 -22.29 -15.47
CA ALA A 265 -7.28 -22.46 -14.03
C ALA A 265 -5.90 -21.97 -13.56
N ILE A 266 -4.84 -22.29 -14.32
CA ILE A 266 -3.48 -21.79 -14.04
C ILE A 266 -3.46 -20.27 -14.08
N SER A 267 -4.00 -19.66 -15.12
CA SER A 267 -4.02 -18.19 -15.28
C SER A 267 -4.70 -17.51 -14.09
N LEU A 268 -5.82 -18.05 -13.62
CA LEU A 268 -6.55 -17.49 -12.48
C LEU A 268 -5.79 -17.66 -11.16
N TYR A 269 -5.14 -18.79 -10.92
CA TYR A 269 -4.29 -18.94 -9.74
C TYR A 269 -3.03 -18.09 -9.78
N GLU A 270 -2.40 -17.91 -10.96
CA GLU A 270 -1.24 -17.01 -11.11
C GLU A 270 -1.64 -15.57 -10.86
N MET A 271 -2.83 -15.17 -11.32
CA MET A 271 -3.42 -13.87 -11.04
C MET A 271 -3.57 -13.64 -9.54
N ASN A 272 -4.02 -14.65 -8.78
CA ASN A 272 -4.08 -14.58 -7.31
C ASN A 272 -2.73 -14.34 -6.66
N LEU A 273 -1.67 -14.97 -7.17
CA LEU A 273 -0.31 -14.71 -6.68
C LEU A 273 0.14 -13.29 -7.01
N ASN A 274 -0.28 -12.72 -8.15
CA ASN A 274 0.08 -11.37 -8.57
C ASN A 274 -0.64 -10.29 -7.76
N ILE A 275 -1.92 -10.50 -7.45
CA ILE A 275 -2.70 -9.58 -6.60
C ILE A 275 -2.51 -9.83 -5.10
N GLU A 276 -1.72 -10.85 -4.75
CA GLU A 276 -1.34 -11.21 -3.38
C GLU A 276 -2.54 -11.63 -2.50
N GLU A 277 -3.53 -12.29 -3.10
CA GLU A 277 -4.70 -12.83 -2.42
C GLU A 277 -4.80 -14.35 -2.57
N CYS A 278 -5.35 -15.04 -1.55
CA CYS A 278 -5.43 -16.51 -1.53
C CYS A 278 -4.09 -17.18 -1.88
N ILE A 279 -2.96 -16.59 -1.46
CA ILE A 279 -1.61 -16.91 -1.94
C ILE A 279 -1.31 -18.38 -1.68
N SER A 280 -1.41 -18.83 -0.42
CA SER A 280 -1.16 -20.23 -0.05
C SER A 280 -1.98 -21.22 -0.88
N LYS A 281 -3.30 -21.05 -0.90
CA LYS A 281 -4.22 -21.97 -1.58
C LYS A 281 -3.92 -22.01 -3.09
N SER A 282 -3.68 -20.86 -3.70
CA SER A 282 -3.40 -20.75 -5.14
C SER A 282 -2.03 -21.35 -5.49
N ALA A 283 -0.98 -21.05 -4.70
CA ALA A 283 0.36 -21.60 -4.89
C ALA A 283 0.39 -23.13 -4.72
N GLU A 284 -0.34 -23.66 -3.73
CA GLU A 284 -0.47 -25.10 -3.53
C GLU A 284 -1.13 -25.78 -4.72
N ARG A 285 -2.22 -25.21 -5.25
CA ARG A 285 -2.89 -25.73 -6.47
C ARG A 285 -1.99 -25.62 -7.71
N LEU A 286 -1.32 -24.48 -7.91
CA LEU A 286 -0.36 -24.30 -9.00
C LEU A 286 0.77 -25.33 -8.96
N SER A 287 1.29 -25.66 -7.77
CA SER A 287 2.32 -26.70 -7.62
C SER A 287 1.88 -28.08 -8.14
N VAL A 288 0.56 -28.34 -8.18
CA VAL A 288 -0.03 -29.56 -8.74
C VAL A 288 -0.26 -29.39 -10.24
N LEU A 289 -0.83 -28.27 -10.68
CA LEU A 289 -1.15 -28.03 -12.08
C LEU A 289 0.10 -27.89 -12.97
N TYR A 290 1.13 -27.19 -12.52
CA TYR A 290 2.41 -27.10 -13.23
C TYR A 290 3.04 -28.46 -13.51
N LYS A 291 2.89 -29.44 -12.61
CA LYS A 291 3.33 -30.82 -12.90
C LYS A 291 2.54 -31.45 -14.04
N LYS A 292 1.23 -31.21 -14.09
CA LYS A 292 0.35 -31.74 -15.15
C LYS A 292 0.69 -31.15 -16.53
N VAL A 293 1.06 -29.87 -16.58
CA VAL A 293 1.41 -29.17 -17.83
C VAL A 293 2.92 -29.10 -18.11
N HIS A 294 3.71 -29.96 -17.46
CA HIS A 294 5.16 -30.06 -17.65
C HIS A 294 5.98 -28.79 -17.32
N ARG A 295 5.41 -27.83 -16.59
CA ARG A 295 6.09 -26.61 -16.08
C ARG A 295 6.78 -26.86 -14.74
N ILE A 296 7.50 -27.98 -14.61
CA ILE A 296 8.07 -28.43 -13.32
C ILE A 296 9.15 -27.47 -12.81
N ASN A 297 9.94 -26.87 -13.72
CA ASN A 297 10.99 -25.91 -13.39
C ASN A 297 10.44 -24.63 -12.71
N ASP A 298 9.16 -24.30 -12.94
CA ASP A 298 8.54 -23.08 -12.43
C ASP A 298 8.03 -23.21 -10.99
N ILE A 299 7.89 -24.44 -10.47
CA ILE A 299 7.20 -24.70 -9.19
C ILE A 299 7.97 -24.11 -8.01
N ILE A 300 9.28 -24.33 -7.93
CA ILE A 300 10.08 -23.85 -6.80
C ILE A 300 10.23 -22.32 -6.82
N PRO A 301 10.57 -21.67 -7.95
CA PRO A 301 10.58 -20.21 -8.04
C PRO A 301 9.22 -19.58 -7.67
N MET A 302 8.12 -20.16 -8.16
CA MET A 302 6.77 -19.69 -7.82
C MET A 302 6.48 -19.81 -6.32
N LEU A 303 6.81 -20.95 -5.69
CA LEU A 303 6.62 -21.12 -4.25
C LEU A 303 7.50 -20.16 -3.44
N ASP A 304 8.74 -19.93 -3.85
CA ASP A 304 9.64 -18.98 -3.17
C ASP A 304 9.13 -17.56 -3.24
N SER A 305 8.74 -17.11 -4.44
CA SER A 305 8.12 -15.79 -4.62
C SER A 305 6.82 -15.67 -3.79
N SER A 306 6.00 -16.72 -3.74
CA SER A 306 4.76 -16.73 -2.97
C SER A 306 5.00 -16.71 -1.46
N ILE A 307 6.00 -17.45 -0.96
CA ILE A 307 6.41 -17.43 0.45
C ILE A 307 6.89 -16.03 0.84
N ASP A 308 7.69 -15.39 0.00
CA ASP A 308 8.18 -14.04 0.26
C ASP A 308 7.04 -13.02 0.29
N LYS A 309 6.08 -13.13 -0.64
CA LYS A 309 4.84 -12.33 -0.61
C LYS A 309 4.03 -12.58 0.67
N ALA A 310 3.80 -13.82 1.07
CA ALA A 310 3.06 -14.13 2.30
C ALA A 310 3.77 -13.66 3.57
N LYS A 311 5.11 -13.68 3.61
CA LYS A 311 5.91 -13.08 4.69
C LYS A 311 5.71 -11.56 4.75
N GLN A 312 5.65 -10.88 3.60
CA GLN A 312 5.37 -9.44 3.54
C GLN A 312 3.99 -9.10 4.13
N HIS A 313 3.02 -10.01 4.01
CA HIS A 313 1.66 -9.86 4.57
C HIS A 313 1.49 -10.40 6.00
N ARG A 314 2.54 -10.98 6.62
CA ARG A 314 2.50 -11.59 7.96
C ARG A 314 1.45 -12.68 8.15
N ILE A 315 1.15 -13.43 7.09
CA ILE A 315 0.19 -14.52 7.17
C ILE A 315 0.94 -15.80 7.52
N ASN A 316 1.33 -15.95 8.79
CA ASN A 316 2.23 -17.02 9.26
C ASN A 316 1.77 -18.42 8.86
N TYR A 317 0.46 -18.70 8.91
CA TYR A 317 -0.07 -20.00 8.50
C TYR A 317 0.13 -20.28 7.00
N GLU A 318 0.09 -19.25 6.15
CA GLU A 318 0.32 -19.39 4.71
C GLU A 318 1.79 -19.66 4.39
N VAL A 319 2.68 -18.96 5.09
CA VAL A 319 4.13 -19.19 5.01
C VAL A 319 4.45 -20.63 5.40
N GLU A 320 3.92 -21.10 6.54
CA GLU A 320 4.14 -22.47 7.00
C GLU A 320 3.62 -23.50 6.01
N SER A 321 2.40 -23.31 5.50
CA SER A 321 1.78 -24.24 4.55
C SER A 321 2.58 -24.37 3.24
N MET A 322 2.99 -23.24 2.66
CA MET A 322 3.79 -23.23 1.42
C MET A 322 5.22 -23.73 1.64
N THR A 323 5.85 -23.40 2.77
CA THR A 323 7.19 -23.90 3.12
C THR A 323 7.17 -25.42 3.25
N LYS A 324 6.19 -25.96 4.00
CA LYS A 324 5.97 -27.40 4.12
C LYS A 324 5.74 -28.04 2.75
N ARG A 325 4.96 -27.40 1.86
CA ARG A 325 4.75 -27.88 0.50
C ARG A 325 6.05 -27.92 -0.31
N LYS A 326 6.87 -26.87 -0.23
CA LYS A 326 8.19 -26.81 -0.88
C LYS A 326 9.10 -27.93 -0.38
N GLU A 327 9.19 -28.14 0.93
CA GLU A 327 9.99 -29.21 1.54
C GLU A 327 9.53 -30.61 1.11
N GLN A 328 8.22 -30.84 1.04
CA GLN A 328 7.66 -32.10 0.53
C GLN A 328 8.05 -32.37 -0.93
N LEU A 329 8.14 -31.34 -1.76
CA LEU A 329 8.58 -31.47 -3.15
C LEU A 329 10.07 -31.80 -3.23
N LEU A 330 10.90 -31.06 -2.49
CA LEU A 330 12.35 -31.24 -2.49
C LEU A 330 12.80 -32.57 -1.86
N SER A 331 12.01 -33.13 -0.94
CA SER A 331 12.25 -34.46 -0.37
C SER A 331 11.71 -35.61 -1.24
N SER A 332 10.97 -35.34 -2.32
CA SER A 332 10.39 -36.36 -3.19
C SER A 332 11.39 -36.80 -4.28
N PRO A 333 11.88 -38.06 -4.27
CA PRO A 333 12.82 -38.55 -5.29
C PRO A 333 12.23 -38.49 -6.71
N THR A 334 10.92 -38.74 -6.83
CA THR A 334 10.21 -38.65 -8.11
C THR A 334 10.22 -37.23 -8.67
N PHE A 335 10.01 -36.23 -7.81
CA PHE A 335 10.04 -34.83 -8.22
C PHE A 335 11.43 -34.41 -8.66
N LEU A 336 12.47 -34.75 -7.89
CA LEU A 336 13.86 -34.45 -8.25
C LEU A 336 14.25 -35.08 -9.59
N LYS A 337 13.89 -36.34 -9.82
CA LYS A 337 14.13 -37.02 -11.10
C LYS A 337 13.41 -36.33 -12.27
N GLN A 338 12.20 -35.82 -12.06
CA GLN A 338 11.47 -35.06 -13.07
C GLN A 338 12.14 -33.71 -13.35
N LEU A 339 12.60 -33.02 -12.32
CA LEU A 339 13.29 -31.73 -12.41
C LEU A 339 14.66 -31.86 -13.13
N ASP A 340 15.42 -32.92 -12.87
CA ASP A 340 16.66 -33.20 -13.58
C ASP A 340 16.43 -33.53 -15.05
N LYS A 341 15.30 -34.19 -15.36
CA LYS A 341 14.93 -34.53 -16.73
C LYS A 341 14.52 -33.29 -17.53
N SER A 342 13.75 -32.37 -16.94
CA SER A 342 13.34 -31.14 -17.62
C SER A 342 14.53 -30.25 -17.96
N LYS A 343 15.53 -30.15 -17.08
CA LYS A 343 16.76 -29.39 -17.36
C LYS A 343 17.55 -29.93 -18.56
N LYS A 344 17.55 -31.24 -18.78
CA LYS A 344 18.26 -31.88 -19.91
C LYS A 344 17.55 -31.75 -21.25
N THR A 345 16.31 -31.31 -21.28
CA THR A 345 15.54 -31.09 -22.52
C THR A 345 15.58 -29.64 -22.99
N ASP A 346 16.08 -28.73 -22.16
CA ASP A 346 16.20 -27.30 -22.48
C ASP A 346 17.62 -26.92 -22.98
N ASP A 347 18.59 -27.85 -22.88
CA ASP A 347 19.91 -27.83 -23.52
C ASP A 347 19.87 -28.57 -24.87
#